data_AF-A0A3M1BM08-F1
#
_entry.id   AF-A0A3M1BM08-F1
#
_cell.length_a   1.000
_cell.length_b   1.000
_cell.length_c   1.000
_cell.angle_alpha   90.00
_cell.angle_beta   90.00
_cell.angle_gamma   90.00
#
_symmetry.space_group_name_H-M   'P 1'
#
loop_
_entity.id
_entity.type
_entity.pdbx_description
1 polymer ?
#
loop_
_entity_poly.entity_id
_entity_poly.type
_entity_poly.pdbx_seq_one_letter_code
_entity_poly.pdbx_strand_id
1 'polypeptide(L)'
;MISGYLRSGQDLVDLLNGCLFNRVGTLDLFLGVKVVSLYTDRGLIKGFKLSDGDEATAENKRSMLLYHLSEFMENPEAFFTFREGKRENILQLEDPVSVEELVLQLQLVHGELKSLMERVITPMAVVRIVKNFEEAGFYDGKNIYQILASSKNNLVEEIRKLKSLFSGGYLDINQFYNPELLKEEIKIEYLMKGVDADRVNIITLLESFHFSKFSGIVQIMGGDFEFELYYKKGRLSAVYPYNSEVFDFFLTPRSNSLLNVISISGSTLDLLMLKHSEEKVVSGLSGCFIETGKILIGMGMEGRTGMITVYSEGSRTHIIYRDGLLMGIVEDGSEGLRLVKSLPVERIEWVDIAFYQPMDNIRNVIHQFLLNAIYGIILKHAGHLNHLILAQLASSDVLKYHEGVILYRRMPRSEEEVFGFLQFLLDLSYNMLGNERLERELEIALEPYRDILKILKVEEHLVLPEV
;
A
#
# COMPACT_ATOMS: atom_id res chain seq x y z
N MET A 1 -22.45 -13.10 14.30
CA MET A 1 -21.04 -12.99 13.82
C MET A 1 -20.14 -13.03 15.04
N ILE A 2 -19.10 -13.87 15.05
CA ILE A 2 -18.08 -13.89 16.11
C ILE A 2 -16.76 -13.45 15.49
N SER A 3 -15.98 -12.65 16.20
CA SER A 3 -14.65 -12.23 15.78
C SER A 3 -13.72 -12.19 16.99
N GLY A 4 -12.42 -12.30 16.73
CA GLY A 4 -11.42 -12.25 17.77
C GLY A 4 -10.01 -12.30 17.20
N TYR A 5 -9.04 -12.09 18.08
CA TYR A 5 -7.62 -12.19 17.75
C TYR A 5 -7.09 -13.52 18.27
N LEU A 6 -6.24 -14.15 17.47
CA LEU A 6 -5.40 -15.27 17.85
C LEU A 6 -4.06 -14.69 18.28
N ARG A 7 -3.53 -15.19 19.39
CA ARG A 7 -2.20 -14.84 19.92
C ARG A 7 -1.32 -16.08 20.06
N SER A 8 -1.91 -17.27 20.03
CA SER A 8 -1.21 -18.54 20.05
C SER A 8 -1.83 -19.56 19.08
N GLY A 9 -1.07 -20.59 18.71
CA GLY A 9 -1.61 -21.73 17.96
C GLY A 9 -2.67 -22.51 18.76
N GLN A 10 -2.62 -22.43 20.10
CA GLN A 10 -3.67 -23.00 20.95
C GLN A 10 -5.00 -22.25 20.75
N ASP A 11 -4.95 -20.93 20.57
CA ASP A 11 -6.15 -20.13 20.32
C ASP A 11 -6.83 -20.55 19.00
N LEU A 12 -6.03 -20.93 17.98
CA LEU A 12 -6.56 -21.45 16.71
C LEU A 12 -7.25 -22.80 16.91
N VAL A 13 -6.63 -23.69 17.69
CA VAL A 13 -7.21 -25.01 18.03
C VAL A 13 -8.52 -24.83 18.80
N ASP A 14 -8.54 -23.93 19.78
CA ASP A 14 -9.71 -23.63 20.60
C ASP A 14 -10.82 -22.97 19.77
N LEU A 15 -10.45 -22.11 18.82
CA LEU A 15 -11.38 -21.52 17.87
C LEU A 15 -12.04 -22.58 16.97
N LEU A 16 -11.24 -23.47 16.38
CA LEU A 16 -11.77 -24.52 15.50
C LEU A 16 -12.70 -25.43 16.29
N ASN A 17 -12.24 -26.00 17.40
CA ASN A 17 -13.02 -26.92 18.23
C ASN A 17 -14.25 -26.25 18.86
N GLY A 18 -14.10 -25.04 19.39
CA GLY A 18 -15.17 -24.35 20.12
C GLY A 18 -16.20 -23.69 19.21
N CYS A 19 -15.75 -23.00 18.16
CA CYS A 19 -16.65 -22.19 17.33
C CYS A 19 -17.33 -22.99 16.21
N LEU A 20 -16.69 -24.02 15.65
CA LEU A 20 -17.20 -24.67 14.43
C LEU A 20 -18.07 -25.91 14.68
N PHE A 21 -17.97 -26.54 15.86
CA PHE A 21 -18.58 -27.84 16.16
C PHE A 21 -20.10 -27.91 15.91
N ASN A 22 -20.85 -26.83 16.20
CA ASN A 22 -22.32 -26.79 16.07
C ASN A 22 -22.83 -25.70 15.11
N ARG A 23 -21.97 -25.11 14.28
CA ARG A 23 -22.34 -23.95 13.46
C ARG A 23 -22.31 -24.22 11.98
N VAL A 24 -23.18 -23.51 11.25
CA VAL A 24 -23.23 -23.50 9.80
C VAL A 24 -22.83 -22.11 9.33
N GLY A 25 -21.76 -22.02 8.55
CA GLY A 25 -21.18 -20.73 8.24
C GLY A 25 -19.77 -20.77 7.66
N THR A 26 -19.19 -19.60 7.51
CA THR A 26 -17.82 -19.42 7.03
C THR A 26 -16.95 -18.83 8.13
N LEU A 27 -15.82 -19.48 8.42
CA LEU A 27 -14.75 -18.96 9.27
C LEU A 27 -13.65 -18.37 8.39
N ASP A 28 -13.43 -17.06 8.47
CA ASP A 28 -12.32 -16.37 7.81
C ASP A 28 -11.16 -16.21 8.79
N LEU A 29 -9.97 -16.63 8.39
CA LEU A 29 -8.70 -16.46 9.11
C LEU A 29 -7.79 -15.53 8.32
N PHE A 30 -7.24 -14.51 8.97
CA PHE A 30 -6.41 -13.47 8.37
C PHE A 30 -5.02 -13.46 9.03
N LEU A 31 -3.96 -13.64 8.25
CA LEU A 31 -2.56 -13.59 8.68
C LEU A 31 -1.73 -12.80 7.66
N GLY A 32 -1.34 -11.57 7.98
CA GLY A 32 -0.71 -10.67 7.02
C GLY A 32 -1.60 -10.49 5.78
N VAL A 33 -1.07 -10.77 4.59
CA VAL A 33 -1.83 -10.77 3.32
C VAL A 33 -2.61 -12.06 3.03
N LYS A 34 -2.38 -13.13 3.81
CA LYS A 34 -2.99 -14.45 3.59
C LYS A 34 -4.36 -14.54 4.24
N VAL A 35 -5.34 -15.02 3.47
CA VAL A 35 -6.71 -15.26 3.96
C VAL A 35 -7.14 -16.68 3.65
N VAL A 36 -7.56 -17.41 4.69
CA VAL A 36 -8.16 -18.75 4.57
C VAL A 36 -9.59 -18.69 5.06
N SER A 37 -10.55 -18.93 4.17
CA SER A 37 -11.97 -19.05 4.51
C SER A 37 -12.38 -20.51 4.56
N LEU A 38 -12.94 -20.98 5.67
CA LEU A 38 -13.44 -22.35 5.87
C LEU A 38 -14.96 -22.36 5.92
N TYR A 39 -15.61 -23.12 5.03
CA TYR A 39 -17.04 -23.36 5.09
C TYR A 39 -17.35 -24.58 5.94
N THR A 40 -18.04 -24.36 7.05
CA THR A 40 -18.49 -25.40 7.98
C THR A 40 -20.00 -25.59 7.94
N ASP A 41 -20.43 -26.82 8.13
CA ASP A 41 -21.81 -27.20 8.36
C ASP A 41 -21.85 -28.24 9.49
N ARG A 42 -22.24 -27.79 10.69
CA ARG A 42 -22.40 -28.63 11.90
C ARG A 42 -21.14 -29.45 12.22
N GLY A 43 -20.00 -28.78 12.31
CA GLY A 43 -18.73 -29.40 12.65
C GLY A 43 -18.03 -30.15 11.50
N LEU A 44 -18.59 -30.11 10.29
CA LEU A 44 -17.96 -30.63 9.09
C LEU A 44 -17.52 -29.49 8.18
N ILE A 45 -16.23 -29.45 7.86
CA ILE A 45 -15.65 -28.53 6.89
C ILE A 45 -15.92 -29.10 5.51
N LYS A 46 -16.78 -28.43 4.75
CA LYS A 46 -17.24 -28.86 3.40
C LYS A 46 -16.45 -28.21 2.27
N GLY A 47 -15.67 -27.17 2.56
CA GLY A 47 -14.91 -26.46 1.55
C GLY A 47 -14.10 -25.31 2.14
N PHE A 48 -13.23 -24.75 1.32
CA PHE A 48 -12.43 -23.60 1.70
C PHE A 48 -12.17 -22.66 0.51
N LYS A 49 -11.64 -21.48 0.79
CA LYS A 49 -11.20 -20.50 -0.21
C LYS A 49 -9.90 -19.86 0.27
N LEU A 50 -8.97 -19.65 -0.65
CA LEU A 50 -7.68 -19.01 -0.39
C LEU A 50 -7.63 -17.63 -1.07
N SER A 51 -6.92 -16.66 -0.47
CA SER A 51 -6.60 -15.37 -1.10
C SER A 51 -5.74 -15.52 -2.36
N ASP A 52 -4.98 -16.61 -2.44
CA ASP A 52 -3.82 -16.69 -3.33
C ASP A 52 -4.18 -17.21 -4.73
N GLY A 53 -5.40 -17.68 -4.97
CA GLY A 53 -5.83 -18.14 -6.30
C GLY A 53 -5.14 -19.42 -6.77
N ASP A 54 -4.35 -20.07 -5.91
CA ASP A 54 -3.69 -21.38 -6.10
C ASP A 54 -4.68 -22.56 -6.27
N GLU A 55 -5.98 -22.27 -6.27
CA GLU A 55 -7.09 -23.21 -6.32
C GLU A 55 -7.13 -24.01 -7.64
N ALA A 56 -6.48 -23.53 -8.70
CA ALA A 56 -6.55 -24.11 -10.04
C ALA A 56 -5.59 -25.28 -10.30
N THR A 57 -4.59 -25.53 -9.44
CA THR A 57 -3.51 -26.50 -9.74
C THR A 57 -3.41 -27.70 -8.80
N ALA A 58 -4.16 -27.72 -7.69
CA ALA A 58 -4.04 -28.78 -6.69
C ALA A 58 -4.96 -29.98 -6.98
N GLU A 59 -4.38 -31.16 -7.26
CA GLU A 59 -5.12 -32.42 -7.29
C GLU A 59 -5.64 -32.80 -5.88
N ASN A 60 -4.90 -32.47 -4.81
CA ASN A 60 -5.25 -32.82 -3.44
C ASN A 60 -5.65 -31.60 -2.61
N LYS A 61 -6.94 -31.26 -2.66
CA LYS A 61 -7.54 -30.11 -1.96
C LYS A 61 -7.35 -30.16 -0.45
N ARG A 62 -7.35 -31.35 0.15
CA ARG A 62 -7.21 -31.54 1.59
C ARG A 62 -5.79 -31.23 2.05
N SER A 63 -4.78 -31.72 1.33
CA SER A 63 -3.38 -31.41 1.60
C SER A 63 -3.09 -29.92 1.45
N MET A 64 -3.67 -29.27 0.43
CA MET A 64 -3.58 -27.82 0.26
C MET A 64 -4.17 -27.07 1.47
N LEU A 65 -5.37 -27.43 1.91
CA LEU A 65 -6.00 -26.81 3.08
C LEU A 65 -5.12 -26.95 4.35
N LEU A 66 -4.66 -28.17 4.64
CA LEU A 66 -3.85 -28.44 5.83
C LEU A 66 -2.50 -27.69 5.81
N TYR A 67 -1.87 -27.59 4.63
CA TYR A 67 -0.64 -26.82 4.46
C TYR A 67 -0.87 -25.35 4.80
N HIS A 68 -1.87 -24.71 4.19
CA HIS A 68 -2.15 -23.28 4.42
C HIS A 68 -2.57 -23.00 5.88
N LEU A 69 -3.37 -23.86 6.50
CA LEU A 69 -3.71 -23.73 7.91
C LEU A 69 -2.49 -23.92 8.84
N SER A 70 -1.51 -24.74 8.46
CA SER A 70 -0.33 -24.99 9.30
C SER A 70 0.56 -23.76 9.46
N GLU A 71 0.51 -22.82 8.51
CA GLU A 71 1.22 -21.54 8.61
C GLU A 71 0.64 -20.65 9.74
N PHE A 72 -0.66 -20.75 10.01
CA PHE A 72 -1.31 -20.05 11.13
C PHE A 72 -0.92 -20.63 12.50
N MET A 73 -0.45 -21.89 12.54
CA MET A 73 0.12 -22.47 13.76
C MET A 73 1.52 -21.96 14.07
N GLU A 74 2.27 -21.53 13.04
CA GLU A 74 3.64 -21.01 13.18
C GLU A 74 3.67 -19.52 13.54
N ASN A 75 2.77 -18.72 12.96
CA ASN A 75 2.63 -17.29 13.24
C ASN A 75 1.23 -16.97 13.77
N PRO A 76 1.04 -16.94 15.10
CA PRO A 76 -0.28 -16.93 15.66
C PRO A 76 -0.92 -15.55 15.77
N GLU A 77 -0.24 -14.46 15.40
CA GLU A 77 -0.81 -13.10 15.33
C GLU A 77 -1.78 -12.96 14.16
N ALA A 78 -2.91 -13.67 14.26
CA ALA A 78 -3.93 -13.76 13.24
C ALA A 78 -5.25 -13.21 13.77
N PHE A 79 -6.11 -12.76 12.86
CA PHE A 79 -7.47 -12.32 13.18
C PHE A 79 -8.47 -13.30 12.59
N PHE A 80 -9.56 -13.60 13.31
CA PHE A 80 -10.57 -14.54 12.84
C PHE A 80 -11.99 -13.98 12.89
N THR A 81 -12.85 -14.52 12.03
CA THR A 81 -14.26 -14.11 11.95
C THR A 81 -15.14 -15.25 11.51
N PHE A 82 -16.22 -15.51 12.25
CA PHE A 82 -17.23 -16.50 11.93
C PHE A 82 -18.55 -15.85 11.55
N ARG A 83 -19.11 -16.26 10.41
CA ARG A 83 -20.35 -15.74 9.83
C ARG A 83 -21.28 -16.88 9.49
N GLU A 84 -22.57 -16.69 9.70
CA GLU A 84 -23.56 -17.64 9.19
C GLU A 84 -23.74 -17.44 7.68
N GLY A 85 -23.84 -18.54 6.93
CA GLY A 85 -23.93 -18.52 5.47
C GLY A 85 -22.64 -18.87 4.72
N LYS A 86 -22.79 -19.14 3.42
CA LYS A 86 -21.73 -19.58 2.51
C LYS A 86 -21.23 -18.39 1.69
N ARG A 87 -19.90 -18.20 1.63
CA ARG A 87 -19.24 -17.24 0.73
C ARG A 87 -19.27 -17.71 -0.73
N GLU A 88 -19.15 -16.76 -1.66
CA GLU A 88 -18.99 -17.06 -3.09
C GLU A 88 -17.59 -17.63 -3.39
N ASN A 89 -17.52 -18.55 -4.37
CA ASN A 89 -16.31 -19.21 -4.86
C ASN A 89 -15.57 -20.07 -3.81
N ILE A 90 -16.31 -20.87 -3.03
CA ILE A 90 -15.71 -21.86 -2.13
C ILE A 90 -15.38 -23.15 -2.90
N LEU A 91 -14.10 -23.55 -2.85
CA LEU A 91 -13.61 -24.82 -3.34
C LEU A 91 -14.18 -25.94 -2.46
N GLN A 92 -15.03 -26.81 -3.04
CA GLN A 92 -15.60 -27.92 -2.30
C GLN A 92 -14.58 -29.04 -2.11
N LEU A 93 -14.48 -29.50 -0.87
CA LEU A 93 -13.77 -30.74 -0.53
C LEU A 93 -14.59 -31.92 -1.05
N GLU A 94 -13.91 -32.94 -1.58
CA GLU A 94 -14.56 -34.16 -2.05
C GLU A 94 -15.18 -34.92 -0.88
N ASP A 95 -14.40 -35.05 0.19
CA ASP A 95 -14.84 -35.59 1.47
C ASP A 95 -14.82 -34.49 2.54
N PRO A 96 -15.97 -34.15 3.15
CA PRO A 96 -16.02 -33.23 4.28
C PRO A 96 -15.20 -33.73 5.46
N VAL A 97 -14.42 -32.84 6.08
CA VAL A 97 -13.51 -33.17 7.18
C VAL A 97 -14.14 -32.71 8.50
N SER A 98 -14.16 -33.56 9.52
CA SER A 98 -14.61 -33.13 10.85
C SER A 98 -13.63 -32.14 11.48
N VAL A 99 -14.14 -31.19 12.26
CA VAL A 99 -13.30 -30.20 12.96
C VAL A 99 -12.24 -30.87 13.84
N GLU A 100 -12.62 -31.93 14.56
CA GLU A 100 -11.72 -32.71 15.42
C GLU A 100 -10.59 -33.36 14.60
N GLU A 101 -10.95 -33.98 13.48
CA GLU A 101 -9.99 -34.58 12.55
C GLU A 101 -9.06 -33.53 11.93
N LEU A 102 -9.60 -32.37 11.54
CA LEU A 102 -8.80 -31.26 11.02
C LEU A 102 -7.77 -30.82 12.06
N VAL A 103 -8.19 -30.59 13.31
CA VAL A 103 -7.28 -30.14 14.38
C VAL A 103 -6.18 -31.16 14.64
N LEU A 104 -6.52 -32.45 14.74
CA LEU A 104 -5.53 -33.51 14.94
C LEU A 104 -4.54 -33.57 13.78
N GLN A 105 -5.03 -33.50 12.54
CA GLN A 105 -4.17 -33.48 11.36
C GLN A 105 -3.31 -32.23 11.30
N LEU A 106 -3.85 -31.07 11.65
CA LEU A 106 -3.13 -29.80 11.66
C LEU A 106 -1.95 -29.81 12.63
N GLN A 107 -2.16 -30.33 13.84
CA GLN A 107 -1.10 -30.46 14.85
C GLN A 107 0.01 -31.42 14.38
N LEU A 108 -0.36 -32.57 13.79
CA LEU A 108 0.60 -33.53 13.25
C LEU A 108 1.38 -32.96 12.06
N VAL A 109 0.68 -32.32 11.12
CA VAL A 109 1.24 -31.68 9.93
C VAL A 109 2.21 -30.58 10.33
N HIS A 110 1.84 -29.72 11.28
CA HIS A 110 2.71 -28.64 11.76
C HIS A 110 4.05 -29.19 12.31
N GLY A 111 3.99 -30.23 13.15
CA GLY A 111 5.20 -30.86 13.69
C GLY A 111 6.08 -31.51 12.61
N GLU A 112 5.48 -32.22 11.66
CA GLU A 112 6.22 -32.88 10.57
C GLU A 112 6.77 -31.88 9.54
N LEU A 113 6.02 -30.83 9.20
CA LEU A 113 6.47 -29.75 8.32
C LEU A 113 7.66 -29.02 8.92
N LYS A 114 7.61 -28.65 10.21
CA LYS A 114 8.74 -28.02 10.89
C LYS A 114 10.00 -28.88 10.78
N SER A 115 9.87 -30.18 11.00
CA SER A 115 10.96 -31.14 10.86
C SER A 115 11.47 -31.31 9.41
N LEU A 116 10.62 -31.15 8.40
CA LEU A 116 11.03 -31.10 6.99
C LEU A 116 11.76 -29.78 6.67
N MET A 117 11.25 -28.66 7.19
CA MET A 117 11.83 -27.32 6.96
C MET A 117 13.21 -27.17 7.58
N GLU A 118 13.51 -27.84 8.70
CA GLU A 118 14.87 -27.94 9.26
C GLU A 118 15.90 -28.50 8.26
N ARG A 119 15.45 -29.23 7.24
CA ARG A 119 16.32 -29.86 6.23
C ARG A 119 16.34 -29.13 4.90
N VAL A 120 15.18 -28.61 4.49
CA VAL A 120 15.00 -28.01 3.15
C VAL A 120 15.07 -26.48 3.17
N ILE A 121 15.01 -25.87 4.38
CA ILE A 121 15.07 -24.43 4.66
C ILE A 121 13.80 -23.68 4.21
N THR A 122 13.27 -23.95 3.02
CA THR A 122 12.09 -23.27 2.48
C THR A 122 11.20 -24.20 1.65
N PRO A 123 9.86 -24.06 1.72
CA PRO A 123 8.93 -24.83 0.88
C PRO A 123 9.04 -24.49 -0.62
N MET A 124 9.77 -23.43 -0.98
CA MET A 124 10.02 -23.02 -2.38
C MET A 124 11.28 -23.65 -2.98
N ALA A 125 11.97 -24.52 -2.24
CA ALA A 125 13.10 -25.28 -2.76
C ALA A 125 12.63 -26.25 -3.86
N VAL A 126 13.29 -26.19 -5.02
CA VAL A 126 13.06 -27.10 -6.14
C VAL A 126 13.92 -28.34 -5.96
N VAL A 127 13.27 -29.48 -6.08
CA VAL A 127 13.87 -30.79 -5.91
C VAL A 127 14.51 -31.25 -7.22
N ARG A 128 15.69 -31.86 -7.12
CA ARG A 128 16.33 -32.62 -8.18
C ARG A 128 16.60 -34.05 -7.72
N ILE A 129 16.43 -34.99 -8.64
CA ILE A 129 16.72 -36.40 -8.40
C ILE A 129 18.23 -36.64 -8.51
N VAL A 130 18.80 -37.25 -7.47
CA VAL A 130 20.21 -37.69 -7.42
C VAL A 130 20.33 -39.19 -7.71
N LYS A 131 19.37 -39.99 -7.23
CA LYS A 131 19.30 -41.45 -7.45
C LYS A 131 17.89 -41.80 -7.91
N ASN A 132 17.76 -42.74 -8.84
CA ASN A 132 16.45 -43.15 -9.34
C ASN A 132 15.68 -43.97 -8.29
N PHE A 133 14.36 -43.76 -8.18
CA PHE A 133 13.45 -44.48 -7.28
C PHE A 133 12.03 -44.51 -7.88
N GLU A 134 11.12 -45.25 -7.25
CA GLU A 134 9.73 -45.36 -7.70
C GLU A 134 9.03 -43.99 -7.63
N GLU A 135 8.37 -43.58 -8.73
CA GLU A 135 7.76 -42.25 -8.88
C GLU A 135 8.75 -41.07 -8.95
N ALA A 136 10.03 -41.31 -9.22
CA ALA A 136 11.05 -40.26 -9.39
C ALA A 136 10.55 -39.07 -10.24
N GLY A 137 9.95 -39.35 -11.41
CA GLY A 137 9.45 -38.33 -12.34
C GLY A 137 8.36 -37.40 -11.79
N PHE A 138 7.71 -37.73 -10.66
CA PHE A 138 6.77 -36.83 -9.99
C PHE A 138 7.48 -35.68 -9.26
N TYR A 139 8.69 -35.91 -8.75
CA TYR A 139 9.44 -34.96 -7.90
C TYR A 139 10.34 -34.02 -8.69
N ASP A 140 10.85 -34.45 -9.85
CA ASP A 140 11.88 -33.70 -10.59
C ASP A 140 11.37 -32.31 -11.01
N GLY A 141 12.14 -31.27 -10.65
CA GLY A 141 11.84 -29.90 -11.06
C GLY A 141 10.64 -29.24 -10.36
N LYS A 142 9.95 -29.95 -9.44
CA LYS A 142 8.88 -29.37 -8.63
C LYS A 142 9.42 -28.77 -7.32
N ASN A 143 8.77 -27.73 -6.84
CA ASN A 143 9.04 -27.23 -5.49
C ASN A 143 8.31 -28.06 -4.41
N ILE A 144 8.76 -27.97 -3.16
CA ILE A 144 8.19 -28.75 -2.05
C ILE A 144 6.69 -28.49 -1.91
N TYR A 145 6.25 -27.22 -1.97
CA TYR A 145 4.82 -26.90 -1.90
C TYR A 145 3.99 -27.62 -3.00
N GLN A 146 4.45 -27.57 -4.25
CA GLN A 146 3.80 -28.24 -5.38
C GLN A 146 3.76 -29.75 -5.16
N ILE A 147 4.83 -30.36 -4.66
CA ILE A 147 4.86 -31.80 -4.34
C ILE A 147 3.80 -32.12 -3.27
N LEU A 148 3.74 -31.34 -2.19
CA LEU A 148 2.79 -31.55 -1.10
C LEU A 148 1.32 -31.32 -1.52
N ALA A 149 1.05 -30.31 -2.35
CA ALA A 149 -0.28 -29.97 -2.82
C ALA A 149 -0.79 -30.88 -3.97
N SER A 150 0.11 -31.45 -4.77
CA SER A 150 -0.22 -32.34 -5.90
C SER A 150 -0.02 -33.83 -5.61
N SER A 151 0.38 -34.22 -4.39
CA SER A 151 0.54 -35.62 -4.05
C SER A 151 -0.80 -36.32 -3.87
N LYS A 152 -0.87 -37.56 -4.38
CA LYS A 152 -1.99 -38.49 -4.15
C LYS A 152 -2.01 -39.06 -2.73
N ASN A 153 -0.88 -39.00 -2.03
CA ASN A 153 -0.77 -39.46 -0.65
C ASN A 153 -1.33 -38.41 0.31
N ASN A 154 -1.59 -38.83 1.56
CA ASN A 154 -1.88 -37.87 2.63
C ASN A 154 -0.64 -36.98 2.87
N LEU A 155 -0.87 -35.70 3.17
CA LEU A 155 0.17 -34.70 3.41
C LEU A 155 1.27 -35.18 4.38
N VAL A 156 0.89 -35.84 5.48
CA VAL A 156 1.84 -36.36 6.48
C VAL A 156 2.73 -37.47 5.90
N GLU A 157 2.15 -38.38 5.10
CA GLU A 157 2.89 -39.46 4.47
C GLU A 157 3.86 -38.91 3.43
N GLU A 158 3.42 -37.92 2.66
CA GLU A 158 4.27 -37.26 1.67
C GLU A 158 5.43 -36.49 2.33
N ILE A 159 5.18 -35.79 3.44
CA ILE A 159 6.25 -35.14 4.23
C ILE A 159 7.26 -36.18 4.72
N ARG A 160 6.80 -37.33 5.25
CA ARG A 160 7.68 -38.40 5.73
C ARG A 160 8.48 -39.04 4.59
N LYS A 161 7.85 -39.23 3.43
CA LYS A 161 8.50 -39.74 2.21
C LYS A 161 9.57 -38.76 1.71
N LEU A 162 9.27 -37.46 1.65
CA LEU A 162 10.27 -36.44 1.33
C LEU A 162 11.44 -36.48 2.31
N LYS A 163 11.18 -36.55 3.63
CA LYS A 163 12.23 -36.67 4.65
C LYS A 163 13.10 -37.91 4.44
N SER A 164 12.52 -39.07 4.13
CA SER A 164 13.28 -40.29 3.90
C SER A 164 14.11 -40.23 2.62
N LEU A 165 13.57 -39.63 1.56
CA LEU A 165 14.26 -39.44 0.28
C LEU A 165 15.44 -38.46 0.40
N PHE A 166 15.29 -37.36 1.14
CA PHE A 166 16.40 -36.47 1.48
C PHE A 166 17.44 -37.15 2.38
N SER A 167 17.01 -37.88 3.42
CA SER A 167 17.92 -38.66 4.29
C SER A 167 18.74 -39.69 3.50
N GLY A 168 18.12 -40.37 2.54
CA GLY A 168 18.76 -41.41 1.72
C GLY A 168 19.63 -40.86 0.59
N GLY A 169 19.66 -39.54 0.40
CA GLY A 169 20.35 -38.87 -0.70
C GLY A 169 19.77 -39.25 -2.07
N TYR A 170 18.46 -39.50 -2.14
CA TYR A 170 17.74 -39.69 -3.40
C TYR A 170 17.35 -38.36 -4.04
N LEU A 171 17.12 -37.35 -3.21
CA LEU A 171 16.74 -36.00 -3.59
C LEU A 171 17.78 -35.01 -3.06
N ASP A 172 17.98 -33.94 -3.83
CA ASP A 172 18.78 -32.77 -3.44
C ASP A 172 18.09 -31.49 -3.91
N ILE A 173 18.50 -30.35 -3.38
CA ILE A 173 17.94 -29.04 -3.72
C ILE A 173 18.72 -28.48 -4.91
N ASN A 174 18.04 -28.31 -6.03
CA ASN A 174 18.64 -27.77 -7.26
C ASN A 174 18.76 -26.25 -7.21
N GLN A 175 17.66 -25.59 -6.84
CA GLN A 175 17.50 -24.15 -6.83
C GLN A 175 16.42 -23.77 -5.82
N PHE A 176 16.53 -22.59 -5.25
CA PHE A 176 15.42 -21.96 -4.55
C PHE A 176 14.68 -21.10 -5.57
N TYR A 177 13.38 -21.33 -5.78
CA TYR A 177 12.62 -20.47 -6.69
C TYR A 177 12.60 -19.06 -6.10
N ASN A 178 12.93 -18.05 -6.90
CA ASN A 178 12.71 -16.66 -6.52
C ASN A 178 11.18 -16.47 -6.43
N PRO A 179 10.62 -15.95 -5.32
CA PRO A 179 9.18 -15.89 -5.07
C PRO A 179 8.48 -14.80 -5.92
N GLU A 180 8.82 -14.67 -7.20
CA GLU A 180 8.17 -13.74 -8.13
C GLU A 180 6.75 -14.19 -8.52
N LEU A 181 6.34 -15.41 -8.14
CA LEU A 181 5.00 -15.96 -8.37
C LEU A 181 4.03 -15.79 -7.20
N LEU A 182 4.49 -15.32 -6.04
CA LEU A 182 3.60 -14.82 -4.98
C LEU A 182 3.46 -13.30 -5.18
N LYS A 183 2.34 -12.97 -5.83
CA LYS A 183 1.68 -11.66 -6.08
C LYS A 183 2.28 -10.42 -5.41
N GLU A 184 2.21 -9.28 -6.14
CA GLU A 184 2.51 -7.88 -5.75
C GLU A 184 2.61 -7.60 -4.23
N GLU A 185 3.62 -8.13 -3.55
CA GLU A 185 3.95 -7.69 -2.21
C GLU A 185 4.39 -6.23 -2.32
N ILE A 186 3.86 -5.39 -1.43
CA ILE A 186 4.31 -4.02 -1.31
C ILE A 186 5.81 -4.04 -0.97
N LYS A 187 6.65 -3.73 -1.95
CA LYS A 187 8.09 -3.56 -1.75
C LYS A 187 8.38 -2.10 -1.46
N ILE A 188 8.99 -1.86 -0.31
CA ILE A 188 9.47 -0.54 0.11
C ILE A 188 10.99 -0.63 0.20
N GLU A 189 11.68 0.11 -0.64
CA GLU A 189 13.14 0.17 -0.68
C GLU A 189 13.62 1.61 -0.53
N TYR A 190 14.52 1.86 0.42
CA TYR A 190 15.15 3.17 0.57
C TYR A 190 16.36 3.27 -0.35
N LEU A 191 16.29 4.18 -1.32
CA LEU A 191 17.43 4.56 -2.14
C LEU A 191 18.31 5.58 -1.40
N MET A 192 17.69 6.44 -0.60
CA MET A 192 18.35 7.41 0.27
C MET A 192 17.56 7.49 1.58
N LYS A 193 18.25 7.46 2.72
CA LYS A 193 17.63 7.57 4.04
C LYS A 193 18.39 8.57 4.90
N GLY A 194 17.73 9.64 5.31
CA GLY A 194 18.26 10.66 6.22
C GLY A 194 19.47 11.39 5.66
N VAL A 195 19.47 11.73 4.36
CA VAL A 195 20.59 12.44 3.72
C VAL A 195 20.37 13.94 3.82
N ASP A 196 21.38 14.70 4.25
CA ASP A 196 21.27 16.17 4.28
C ASP A 196 21.01 16.72 2.86
N ALA A 197 19.91 17.45 2.68
CA ALA A 197 19.49 17.90 1.35
C ALA A 197 20.42 18.98 0.77
N ASP A 198 21.16 19.71 1.61
CA ASP A 198 22.19 20.67 1.19
C ASP A 198 23.43 20.01 0.58
N ARG A 199 23.62 18.70 0.80
CA ARG A 199 24.69 17.89 0.19
C ARG A 199 24.27 17.23 -1.12
N VAL A 200 23.01 17.39 -1.53
CA VAL A 200 22.45 16.75 -2.72
C VAL A 200 22.09 17.83 -3.74
N ASN A 201 22.51 17.63 -4.99
CA ASN A 201 22.01 18.47 -6.07
C ASN A 201 20.59 18.01 -6.43
N ILE A 202 19.58 18.76 -5.95
CA ILE A 202 18.17 18.45 -6.17
C ILE A 202 17.84 18.40 -7.66
N ILE A 203 18.35 19.32 -8.48
CA ILE A 203 18.05 19.37 -9.91
C ILE A 203 18.49 18.06 -10.58
N THR A 204 19.72 17.61 -10.32
CA THR A 204 20.24 16.34 -10.85
C THR A 204 19.42 15.14 -10.36
N LEU A 205 18.91 15.18 -9.13
CA LEU A 205 18.05 14.14 -8.59
C LEU A 205 16.69 14.10 -9.31
N LEU A 206 16.05 15.26 -9.53
CA LEU A 206 14.80 15.39 -10.28
C LEU A 206 14.96 14.87 -11.73
N GLU A 207 16.06 15.23 -12.40
CA GLU A 207 16.41 14.69 -13.73
C GLU A 207 16.57 13.18 -13.69
N SER A 208 17.27 12.66 -12.68
CA SER A 208 17.49 11.22 -12.53
C SER A 208 16.16 10.48 -12.38
N PHE A 209 15.22 11.01 -11.58
CA PHE A 209 13.88 10.44 -11.45
C PHE A 209 13.13 10.42 -12.78
N HIS A 210 13.24 11.51 -13.55
CA HIS A 210 12.65 11.59 -14.88
C HIS A 210 13.18 10.51 -15.83
N PHE A 211 14.51 10.43 -16.00
CA PHE A 211 15.14 9.53 -16.97
C PHE A 211 15.04 8.04 -16.59
N SER A 212 15.11 7.73 -15.28
CA SER A 212 14.97 6.37 -14.76
C SER A 212 13.53 5.86 -14.71
N LYS A 213 12.54 6.71 -15.04
CA LYS A 213 11.11 6.41 -14.86
C LYS A 213 10.78 6.00 -13.42
N PHE A 214 11.39 6.67 -12.46
CA PHE A 214 11.24 6.39 -11.03
C PHE A 214 9.78 6.43 -10.59
N SER A 215 9.40 5.49 -9.72
CA SER A 215 8.11 5.51 -9.02
C SER A 215 8.38 5.34 -7.53
N GLY A 216 7.83 6.23 -6.72
CA GLY A 216 8.15 6.26 -5.30
C GLY A 216 7.88 7.61 -4.65
N ILE A 217 8.26 7.71 -3.39
CA ILE A 217 8.02 8.85 -2.52
C ILE A 217 9.37 9.51 -2.22
N VAL A 218 9.43 10.83 -2.31
CA VAL A 218 10.56 11.62 -1.84
C VAL A 218 10.07 12.46 -0.67
N GLN A 219 10.61 12.19 0.52
CA GLN A 219 10.26 12.94 1.73
C GLN A 219 11.38 13.92 2.05
N ILE A 220 11.00 15.15 2.33
CA ILE A 220 11.88 16.25 2.71
C ILE A 220 11.41 16.74 4.07
N MET A 221 12.23 16.59 5.09
CA MET A 221 11.88 16.93 6.47
C MET A 221 12.80 18.04 6.98
N GLY A 222 12.22 19.11 7.50
CA GLY A 222 12.92 20.18 8.24
C GLY A 222 12.37 20.29 9.67
N GLY A 223 12.87 21.26 10.44
CA GLY A 223 12.41 21.48 11.82
C GLY A 223 10.97 21.98 11.92
N ASP A 224 10.50 22.71 10.91
CA ASP A 224 9.20 23.41 10.86
C ASP A 224 8.37 23.06 9.61
N PHE A 225 8.88 22.22 8.72
CA PHE A 225 8.19 21.82 7.49
C PHE A 225 8.47 20.37 7.12
N GLU A 226 7.54 19.78 6.38
CA GLU A 226 7.68 18.45 5.79
C GLU A 226 7.02 18.48 4.41
N PHE A 227 7.71 17.97 3.38
CA PHE A 227 7.14 17.75 2.05
C PHE A 227 7.26 16.29 1.65
N GLU A 228 6.17 15.73 1.15
CA GLU A 228 6.12 14.44 0.48
C GLU A 228 5.80 14.64 -0.99
N LEU A 229 6.75 14.26 -1.84
CA LEU A 229 6.64 14.30 -3.29
C LEU A 229 6.38 12.89 -3.81
N TYR A 230 5.39 12.74 -4.67
CA TYR A 230 4.95 11.46 -5.19
C TYR A 230 5.28 11.36 -6.68
N TYR A 231 6.17 10.44 -7.05
CA TYR A 231 6.58 10.21 -8.44
C TYR A 231 5.91 8.95 -9.02
N LYS A 232 5.40 9.07 -10.25
CA LYS A 232 4.90 7.96 -11.06
C LYS A 232 5.60 7.94 -12.41
N LYS A 233 6.33 6.86 -12.70
CA LYS A 233 7.02 6.65 -13.99
C LYS A 233 7.87 7.85 -14.43
N GLY A 234 8.54 8.51 -13.49
CA GLY A 234 9.42 9.67 -13.71
C GLY A 234 8.70 11.02 -13.83
N ARG A 235 7.40 11.08 -13.51
CA ARG A 235 6.62 12.32 -13.43
C ARG A 235 6.24 12.60 -11.98
N LEU A 236 6.40 13.84 -11.53
CA LEU A 236 5.89 14.28 -10.24
C LEU A 236 4.36 14.39 -10.34
N SER A 237 3.64 13.54 -9.62
CA SER A 237 2.18 13.45 -9.66
C SER A 237 1.51 14.26 -8.56
N ALA A 238 2.13 14.33 -7.39
CA ALA A 238 1.60 15.11 -6.28
C ALA A 238 2.67 15.60 -5.29
N VAL A 239 2.29 16.63 -4.54
CA VAL A 239 3.06 17.24 -3.46
C VAL A 239 2.14 17.44 -2.25
N TYR A 240 2.60 17.02 -1.07
CA TYR A 240 1.90 17.22 0.20
C TYR A 240 2.85 17.81 1.25
N PRO A 241 2.48 18.85 2.01
CA PRO A 241 1.28 19.65 1.84
C PRO A 241 1.30 20.36 0.48
N TYR A 242 0.11 20.61 -0.03
CA TYR A 242 -0.11 21.19 -1.33
C TYR A 242 0.20 22.70 -1.30
N ASN A 243 1.46 23.06 -1.59
CA ASN A 243 1.98 24.43 -1.53
C ASN A 243 3.08 24.68 -2.60
N SER A 244 3.11 25.86 -3.20
CA SER A 244 4.13 26.32 -4.15
C SER A 244 5.53 26.52 -3.54
N GLU A 245 5.67 26.61 -2.21
CA GLU A 245 6.98 26.71 -1.54
C GLU A 245 7.96 25.58 -1.89
N VAL A 246 7.44 24.45 -2.37
CA VAL A 246 8.28 23.34 -2.86
C VAL A 246 9.22 23.77 -3.99
N PHE A 247 8.84 24.74 -4.82
CA PHE A 247 9.68 25.28 -5.88
C PHE A 247 10.87 26.06 -5.32
N ASP A 248 10.68 26.81 -4.22
CA ASP A 248 11.76 27.54 -3.56
C ASP A 248 12.75 26.56 -2.92
N PHE A 249 12.26 25.46 -2.36
CA PHE A 249 13.11 24.39 -1.86
C PHE A 249 13.96 23.75 -2.95
N PHE A 250 13.39 23.52 -4.14
CA PHE A 250 14.14 22.97 -5.27
C PHE A 250 15.27 23.89 -5.75
N LEU A 251 15.09 25.21 -5.64
CA LEU A 251 16.15 26.18 -5.93
C LEU A 251 17.19 26.26 -4.82
N THR A 252 16.72 26.41 -3.57
CA THR A 252 17.57 26.68 -2.42
C THR A 252 17.17 25.77 -1.26
N PRO A 253 17.77 24.57 -1.15
CA PRO A 253 17.50 23.66 -0.05
C PRO A 253 17.80 24.35 1.28
N ARG A 254 16.85 24.29 2.23
CA ARG A 254 17.04 24.88 3.56
C ARG A 254 18.06 24.03 4.35
N SER A 255 18.96 24.69 5.09
CA SER A 255 19.95 24.01 5.94
C SER A 255 19.28 23.09 6.97
N ASN A 256 19.91 21.96 7.30
CA ASN A 256 19.40 20.92 8.21
C ASN A 256 18.12 20.21 7.74
N SER A 257 17.80 20.27 6.45
CA SER A 257 16.73 19.44 5.89
C SER A 257 17.25 18.04 5.54
N LEU A 258 16.45 17.03 5.84
CA LEU A 258 16.73 15.63 5.57
C LEU A 258 15.90 15.14 4.40
N LEU A 259 16.54 14.38 3.52
CA LEU A 259 15.97 13.79 2.33
C LEU A 259 15.90 12.26 2.46
N ASN A 260 14.70 11.72 2.25
CA ASN A 260 14.48 10.29 2.02
C ASN A 260 13.97 10.07 0.59
N VAL A 261 14.48 9.04 -0.08
CA VAL A 261 13.99 8.60 -1.39
C VAL A 261 13.60 7.14 -1.27
N ILE A 262 12.31 6.87 -1.45
CA ILE A 262 11.69 5.58 -1.18
C ILE A 262 11.09 5.05 -2.49
N SER A 263 11.62 3.95 -3.00
CA SER A 263 11.11 3.25 -4.18
C SER A 263 9.90 2.38 -3.79
N ILE A 264 8.78 2.60 -4.49
CA ILE A 264 7.51 1.88 -4.29
C ILE A 264 6.83 1.70 -5.66
N SER A 265 6.14 0.58 -5.86
CA SER A 265 5.36 0.34 -7.08
C SER A 265 4.26 1.41 -7.25
N GLY A 266 3.99 1.82 -8.51
CA GLY A 266 3.03 2.89 -8.78
C GLY A 266 1.60 2.60 -8.30
N SER A 267 1.18 1.34 -8.36
CA SER A 267 -0.17 0.94 -7.96
C SER A 267 -0.36 0.96 -6.43
N THR A 268 0.71 0.77 -5.66
CA THR A 268 0.71 0.94 -4.20
C THR A 268 0.83 2.41 -3.81
N LEU A 269 1.60 3.18 -4.58
CA LEU A 269 1.79 4.61 -4.38
C LEU A 269 0.45 5.36 -4.43
N ASP A 270 -0.41 5.04 -5.39
CA ASP A 270 -1.77 5.58 -5.50
C ASP A 270 -2.59 5.42 -4.21
N LEU A 271 -2.45 4.27 -3.55
CA LEU A 271 -3.17 3.96 -2.31
C LEU A 271 -2.53 4.62 -1.09
N LEU A 272 -1.19 4.74 -1.06
CA LEU A 272 -0.48 5.44 0.01
C LEU A 272 -0.78 6.94 0.03
N MET A 273 -1.04 7.55 -1.13
CA MET A 273 -1.44 8.96 -1.22
C MET A 273 -2.76 9.25 -0.48
N LEU A 274 -3.62 8.23 -0.27
CA LEU A 274 -4.88 8.38 0.46
C LEU A 274 -4.68 8.80 1.92
N LYS A 275 -3.46 8.69 2.49
CA LYS A 275 -3.17 9.18 3.85
C LYS A 275 -3.40 10.68 3.99
N HIS A 276 -3.28 11.41 2.87
CA HIS A 276 -3.52 12.85 2.78
C HIS A 276 -4.97 13.21 2.41
N SER A 277 -5.88 12.24 2.31
CA SER A 277 -7.27 12.51 1.93
C SER A 277 -8.01 13.34 3.00
N GLU A 278 -8.65 14.41 2.56
CA GLU A 278 -9.61 15.17 3.37
C GLU A 278 -11.00 14.52 3.39
N GLU A 279 -11.32 13.69 2.38
CA GLU A 279 -12.63 13.03 2.20
C GLU A 279 -12.65 11.62 2.77
N LYS A 280 -12.34 11.52 4.07
CA LYS A 280 -12.38 10.26 4.79
C LYS A 280 -13.81 9.87 5.12
N VAL A 281 -14.18 8.61 4.85
CA VAL A 281 -15.49 8.04 5.18
C VAL A 281 -15.66 7.92 6.70
N VAL A 282 -14.57 7.57 7.37
CA VAL A 282 -14.46 7.60 8.83
C VAL A 282 -13.20 8.38 9.15
N SER A 283 -13.31 9.38 10.02
CA SER A 283 -12.21 10.25 10.42
C SER A 283 -12.17 10.39 11.93
N GLY A 284 -11.04 10.05 12.55
CA GLY A 284 -10.79 10.22 13.97
C GLY A 284 -11.70 9.40 14.89
N LEU A 285 -12.24 8.26 14.43
CA LEU A 285 -13.11 7.44 15.26
C LEU A 285 -12.28 6.69 16.29
N SER A 286 -12.53 6.93 17.58
CA SER A 286 -11.75 6.30 18.65
C SER A 286 -11.82 4.77 18.58
N GLY A 287 -10.68 4.13 18.84
CA GLY A 287 -10.51 2.67 18.84
C GLY A 287 -11.49 1.95 19.77
N CYS A 288 -11.98 2.61 20.82
CA CYS A 288 -12.98 2.07 21.73
C CYS A 288 -14.36 1.84 21.10
N PHE A 289 -14.68 2.54 20.01
CA PHE A 289 -15.96 2.44 19.31
C PHE A 289 -15.92 1.55 18.08
N ILE A 290 -14.75 1.00 17.75
CA ILE A 290 -14.51 0.35 16.47
C ILE A 290 -13.90 -1.03 16.68
N GLU A 291 -14.42 -2.00 15.95
CA GLU A 291 -13.80 -3.32 15.88
C GLU A 291 -13.10 -3.40 14.52
N THR A 292 -11.80 -3.11 14.48
CA THR A 292 -10.99 -3.02 13.25
C THR A 292 -11.18 -4.23 12.36
N GLY A 293 -11.30 -5.41 12.98
CA GLY A 293 -11.68 -6.65 12.31
C GLY A 293 -12.91 -6.57 11.42
N LYS A 294 -14.02 -5.96 11.89
CA LYS A 294 -15.25 -5.79 11.10
C LYS A 294 -15.02 -4.95 9.86
N ILE A 295 -14.16 -3.93 9.96
CA ILE A 295 -13.80 -3.07 8.83
C ILE A 295 -12.98 -3.84 7.81
N LEU A 296 -11.95 -4.57 8.25
CA LEU A 296 -11.12 -5.40 7.37
C LEU A 296 -11.97 -6.35 6.52
N ILE A 297 -13.00 -6.94 7.13
CA ILE A 297 -13.88 -7.83 6.38
C ILE A 297 -14.87 -7.07 5.51
N GLY A 298 -15.37 -5.93 5.97
CA GLY A 298 -16.22 -5.05 5.16
C GLY A 298 -15.52 -4.66 3.86
N MET A 299 -14.25 -4.25 3.94
CA MET A 299 -13.41 -3.98 2.78
C MET A 299 -13.32 -5.18 1.84
N GLY A 300 -13.05 -6.37 2.39
CA GLY A 300 -12.88 -7.60 1.62
C GLY A 300 -14.16 -8.20 1.04
N MET A 301 -15.33 -7.96 1.64
CA MET A 301 -16.61 -8.44 1.14
C MET A 301 -17.21 -7.53 0.08
N GLU A 302 -17.10 -6.23 0.27
CA GLU A 302 -17.64 -5.26 -0.68
C GLU A 302 -16.69 -5.01 -1.86
N GLY A 303 -15.54 -5.69 -1.90
CA GLY A 303 -14.56 -5.50 -2.97
C GLY A 303 -14.00 -4.08 -3.02
N ARG A 304 -13.85 -3.43 -1.85
CA ARG A 304 -13.43 -2.03 -1.78
C ARG A 304 -11.94 -1.87 -2.05
N THR A 305 -11.59 -0.82 -2.75
CA THR A 305 -10.22 -0.34 -2.94
C THR A 305 -10.03 0.92 -2.07
N GLY A 306 -9.00 0.94 -1.24
CA GLY A 306 -8.79 2.02 -0.30
C GLY A 306 -7.77 1.69 0.78
N MET A 307 -7.75 2.52 1.82
CA MET A 307 -6.80 2.42 2.91
C MET A 307 -7.49 2.65 4.25
N ILE A 308 -7.13 1.83 5.24
CA ILE A 308 -7.50 2.03 6.65
C ILE A 308 -6.25 2.51 7.36
N THR A 309 -6.32 3.64 8.07
CA THR A 309 -5.21 4.12 8.89
C THR A 309 -5.56 3.94 10.35
N VAL A 310 -4.69 3.23 11.07
CA VAL A 310 -4.80 2.97 12.50
C VAL A 310 -3.72 3.77 13.20
N TYR A 311 -4.11 4.59 14.17
CA TYR A 311 -3.18 5.43 14.91
C TYR A 311 -2.92 4.79 16.27
N SER A 312 -1.63 4.64 16.60
CA SER A 312 -1.14 4.09 17.86
C SER A 312 -0.10 5.06 18.46
N GLU A 313 0.29 4.83 19.71
CA GLU A 313 1.24 5.70 20.43
C GLU A 313 2.58 5.80 19.67
N GLY A 314 2.79 6.93 18.98
CA GLY A 314 4.02 7.22 18.24
C GLY A 314 4.13 6.63 16.82
N SER A 315 3.13 5.89 16.32
CA SER A 315 3.14 5.39 14.93
C SER A 315 1.77 5.33 14.28
N ARG A 316 1.77 5.34 12.94
CA ARG A 316 0.57 5.24 12.10
C ARG A 316 0.70 4.01 11.23
N THR A 317 -0.31 3.13 11.25
CA THR A 317 -0.31 1.92 10.44
C THR A 317 -1.34 2.04 9.33
N HIS A 318 -0.89 1.94 8.09
CA HIS A 318 -1.70 1.98 6.88
C HIS A 318 -1.94 0.57 6.36
N ILE A 319 -3.19 0.15 6.34
CA ILE A 319 -3.65 -1.15 5.86
C ILE A 319 -4.26 -0.93 4.49
N ILE A 320 -3.63 -1.50 3.46
CA ILE A 320 -3.89 -1.15 2.06
C ILE A 320 -4.70 -2.26 1.38
N TYR A 321 -5.82 -1.89 0.77
CA TYR A 321 -6.73 -2.80 0.08
C TYR A 321 -6.89 -2.44 -1.40
N ARG A 322 -6.93 -3.47 -2.26
CA ARG A 322 -7.32 -3.35 -3.67
C ARG A 322 -8.33 -4.43 -4.03
N ASP A 323 -9.48 -4.02 -4.54
CA ASP A 323 -10.58 -4.89 -4.96
C ASP A 323 -10.97 -5.90 -3.87
N GLY A 324 -10.92 -5.48 -2.60
CA GLY A 324 -11.17 -6.30 -1.43
C GLY A 324 -10.01 -7.24 -1.01
N LEU A 325 -8.90 -7.25 -1.73
CA LEU A 325 -7.69 -7.99 -1.37
C LEU A 325 -6.77 -7.10 -0.53
N LEU A 326 -6.24 -7.65 0.56
CA LEU A 326 -5.24 -6.98 1.40
C LEU A 326 -3.88 -7.05 0.69
N MET A 327 -3.35 -5.89 0.30
CA MET A 327 -2.08 -5.77 -0.41
C MET A 327 -0.88 -5.75 0.53
N GLY A 328 -1.07 -5.18 1.73
CA GLY A 328 -0.02 -5.11 2.74
C GLY A 328 -0.33 -4.10 3.85
N ILE A 329 0.54 -4.10 4.85
CA ILE A 329 0.47 -3.24 6.03
C ILE A 329 1.77 -2.42 6.08
N VAL A 330 1.64 -1.10 6.00
CA VAL A 330 2.77 -0.16 6.00
C VAL A 330 2.68 0.69 7.26
N GLU A 331 3.71 0.65 8.08
CA GLU A 331 3.82 1.53 9.23
C GLU A 331 4.64 2.77 8.87
N ASP A 332 4.10 3.93 9.21
CA ASP A 332 4.67 5.25 9.07
C ASP A 332 4.99 5.78 10.48
N GLY A 333 6.29 5.85 10.80
CA GLY A 333 6.79 6.23 12.11
C GLY A 333 8.09 7.03 12.00
N SER A 334 8.74 7.31 13.14
CA SER A 334 9.95 8.13 13.20
C SER A 334 11.14 7.59 12.39
N GLU A 335 11.19 6.28 12.15
CA GLU A 335 12.22 5.64 11.33
C GLU A 335 11.88 5.60 9.82
N GLY A 336 10.75 6.18 9.43
CA GLY A 336 10.19 6.18 8.08
C GLY A 336 9.18 5.05 7.82
N LEU A 337 8.71 4.96 6.58
CA LEU A 337 7.85 3.88 6.08
C LEU A 337 8.53 2.51 6.18
N ARG A 338 7.85 1.53 6.78
CA ARG A 338 8.28 0.13 6.84
C ARG A 338 7.11 -0.82 6.57
N LEU A 339 7.38 -1.90 5.85
CA LEU A 339 6.40 -2.99 5.70
C LEU A 339 6.37 -3.81 6.99
N VAL A 340 5.17 -4.06 7.52
CA VAL A 340 4.97 -4.87 8.73
C VAL A 340 4.26 -6.16 8.36
N LYS A 341 4.70 -7.28 8.94
CA LYS A 341 4.16 -8.61 8.67
C LYS A 341 2.85 -8.89 9.42
N SER A 342 2.65 -8.23 10.55
CA SER A 342 1.45 -8.32 11.37
C SER A 342 0.89 -6.94 11.67
N LEU A 343 -0.37 -6.90 12.12
CA LEU A 343 -1.00 -5.67 12.55
C LEU A 343 -0.58 -5.42 14.01
N PRO A 344 0.21 -4.39 14.33
CA PRO A 344 0.50 -4.07 15.72
C PRO A 344 -0.76 -3.46 16.36
N VAL A 345 -1.52 -4.24 17.13
CA VAL A 345 -2.84 -3.84 17.67
C VAL A 345 -2.85 -3.66 19.19
N GLU A 346 -1.70 -3.40 19.82
CA GLU A 346 -1.64 -3.39 21.28
C GLU A 346 -2.52 -2.28 21.90
N ARG A 347 -2.63 -1.11 21.25
CA ARG A 347 -3.59 -0.04 21.58
C ARG A 347 -3.90 0.85 20.38
N ILE A 348 -5.12 0.75 19.85
CA ILE A 348 -5.62 1.66 18.82
C ILE A 348 -6.21 2.91 19.49
N GLU A 349 -5.69 4.08 19.16
CA GLU A 349 -6.24 5.36 19.63
C GLU A 349 -7.44 5.80 18.79
N TRP A 350 -7.25 5.90 17.47
CA TRP A 350 -8.31 6.19 16.51
C TRP A 350 -8.04 5.56 15.14
N VAL A 351 -9.08 5.55 14.30
CA VAL A 351 -9.07 4.94 12.97
C VAL A 351 -9.64 5.90 11.94
N ASP A 352 -8.98 5.96 10.79
CA ASP A 352 -9.47 6.60 9.57
C ASP A 352 -9.72 5.56 8.47
N ILE A 353 -10.74 5.79 7.65
CA ILE A 353 -11.02 4.99 6.46
C ILE A 353 -11.17 5.92 5.26
N ALA A 354 -10.32 5.73 4.26
CA ALA A 354 -10.39 6.44 2.98
C ALA A 354 -10.58 5.44 1.84
N PHE A 355 -11.61 5.63 1.02
CA PHE A 355 -11.75 4.89 -0.22
C PHE A 355 -10.91 5.54 -1.31
N TYR A 356 -10.60 4.74 -2.33
CA TYR A 356 -9.81 5.21 -3.45
C TYR A 356 -10.47 6.41 -4.14
N GLN A 357 -9.69 7.45 -4.30
CA GLN A 357 -9.98 8.62 -5.10
C GLN A 357 -8.68 9.08 -5.77
N PRO A 358 -8.75 9.77 -6.92
CA PRO A 358 -7.56 10.39 -7.51
C PRO A 358 -6.97 11.43 -6.57
N MET A 359 -5.69 11.29 -6.24
CA MET A 359 -4.96 12.17 -5.31
C MET A 359 -3.89 13.02 -6.02
N ASP A 360 -3.79 12.94 -7.34
CA ASP A 360 -2.81 13.72 -8.11
C ASP A 360 -3.14 15.21 -8.03
N ASN A 361 -2.15 16.04 -7.68
CA ASN A 361 -2.36 17.46 -7.41
C ASN A 361 -1.28 18.38 -8.01
N ILE A 362 -0.29 17.85 -8.74
CA ILE A 362 0.85 18.65 -9.25
C ILE A 362 0.40 19.85 -10.09
N ARG A 363 -0.65 19.68 -10.90
CA ARG A 363 -1.21 20.75 -11.72
C ARG A 363 -1.68 21.92 -10.89
N ASN A 364 -2.35 21.62 -9.79
CA ASN A 364 -2.75 22.65 -8.85
C ASN A 364 -1.46 23.35 -8.32
N VAL A 365 -0.37 22.65 -8.01
CA VAL A 365 0.81 23.26 -7.35
C VAL A 365 1.46 24.25 -8.30
N ILE A 366 1.51 23.88 -9.58
CA ILE A 366 1.94 24.72 -10.68
C ILE A 366 1.05 25.95 -10.81
N HIS A 367 -0.28 25.82 -10.79
CA HIS A 367 -1.18 26.98 -10.84
C HIS A 367 -0.94 27.92 -9.66
N GLN A 368 -0.75 27.39 -8.45
CA GLN A 368 -0.43 28.20 -7.27
C GLN A 368 0.89 28.97 -7.43
N PHE A 369 1.91 28.30 -7.96
CA PHE A 369 3.21 28.89 -8.23
C PHE A 369 3.08 30.05 -9.23
N LEU A 370 2.34 29.86 -10.32
CA LEU A 370 2.10 30.91 -11.32
C LEU A 370 1.27 32.08 -10.77
N LEU A 371 0.25 31.81 -9.96
CA LEU A 371 -0.53 32.84 -9.27
C LEU A 371 0.37 33.74 -8.45
N ASN A 372 1.27 33.15 -7.66
CA ASN A 372 2.19 33.90 -6.81
C ASN A 372 3.25 34.65 -7.63
N ALA A 373 3.74 34.09 -8.73
CA ALA A 373 4.65 34.78 -9.64
C ALA A 373 4.01 36.05 -10.24
N ILE A 374 2.80 35.94 -10.79
CA ILE A 374 2.07 37.07 -11.37
C ILE A 374 1.70 38.10 -10.29
N TYR A 375 1.23 37.63 -9.13
CA TYR A 375 0.89 38.49 -8.01
C TYR A 375 2.10 39.31 -7.53
N GLY A 376 3.29 38.70 -7.47
CA GLY A 376 4.54 39.39 -7.15
C GLY A 376 4.88 40.51 -8.14
N ILE A 377 4.68 40.28 -9.45
CA ILE A 377 4.85 41.29 -10.50
C ILE A 377 3.87 42.46 -10.30
N ILE A 378 2.60 42.16 -10.04
CA ILE A 378 1.58 43.20 -9.80
C ILE A 378 1.92 44.02 -8.56
N LEU A 379 2.35 43.39 -7.46
CA LEU A 379 2.74 44.11 -6.25
C LEU A 379 3.92 45.06 -6.50
N LYS A 380 4.92 44.61 -7.27
CA LYS A 380 6.12 45.38 -7.62
C LYS A 380 5.80 46.62 -8.46
N HIS A 381 4.83 46.53 -9.38
CA HIS A 381 4.56 47.61 -10.35
C HIS A 381 3.25 48.37 -10.14
N ALA A 382 2.29 47.78 -9.45
CA ALA A 382 0.93 48.29 -9.30
C ALA A 382 0.35 47.96 -7.92
N GLY A 383 1.13 48.12 -6.85
CA GLY A 383 0.70 47.86 -5.47
C GLY A 383 -0.59 48.58 -5.02
N HIS A 384 -0.96 49.69 -5.69
CA HIS A 384 -2.23 50.37 -5.45
C HIS A 384 -3.47 49.52 -5.81
N LEU A 385 -3.33 48.52 -6.68
CA LEU A 385 -4.41 47.59 -7.08
C LEU A 385 -4.57 46.40 -6.13
N ASN A 386 -3.71 46.28 -5.11
CA ASN A 386 -3.76 45.14 -4.18
C ASN A 386 -5.13 45.01 -3.49
N HIS A 387 -5.82 46.12 -3.24
CA HIS A 387 -7.17 46.11 -2.66
C HIS A 387 -8.21 45.37 -3.53
N LEU A 388 -8.08 45.44 -4.87
CA LEU A 388 -8.96 44.72 -5.80
C LEU A 388 -8.71 43.21 -5.75
N ILE A 389 -7.43 42.82 -5.70
CA ILE A 389 -7.02 41.41 -5.61
C ILE A 389 -7.48 40.82 -4.27
N LEU A 390 -7.28 41.54 -3.17
CA LEU A 390 -7.75 41.13 -1.86
C LEU A 390 -9.27 41.04 -1.77
N ALA A 391 -10.01 41.95 -2.43
CA ALA A 391 -11.47 41.87 -2.51
C ALA A 391 -11.93 40.59 -3.25
N GLN A 392 -11.28 40.27 -4.37
CA GLN A 392 -11.58 39.06 -5.15
C GLN A 392 -11.21 37.77 -4.37
N LEU A 393 -10.09 37.77 -3.64
CA LEU A 393 -9.69 36.66 -2.75
C LEU A 393 -10.62 36.51 -1.54
N ALA A 394 -11.17 37.60 -1.02
CA ALA A 394 -12.13 37.56 0.08
C ALA A 394 -13.44 36.89 -0.35
N SER A 395 -13.84 37.02 -1.62
CA SER A 395 -14.98 36.32 -2.21
C SER A 395 -14.69 34.88 -2.66
N SER A 396 -13.43 34.43 -2.63
CA SER A 396 -13.05 33.08 -3.06
C SER A 396 -13.23 32.07 -1.92
N ASP A 397 -13.87 30.95 -2.23
CA ASP A 397 -14.04 29.82 -1.32
C ASP A 397 -12.84 28.85 -1.37
N VAL A 398 -12.02 28.94 -2.42
CA VAL A 398 -10.88 28.05 -2.67
C VAL A 398 -9.55 28.70 -2.31
N LEU A 399 -9.37 29.99 -2.56
CA LEU A 399 -8.13 30.72 -2.35
C LEU A 399 -8.18 31.62 -1.11
N LYS A 400 -7.03 31.85 -0.49
CA LYS A 400 -6.84 32.80 0.62
C LYS A 400 -5.51 33.52 0.46
N TYR A 401 -5.44 34.71 1.05
CA TYR A 401 -4.20 35.43 1.25
C TYR A 401 -3.64 35.13 2.65
N HIS A 402 -2.35 34.84 2.75
CA HIS A 402 -1.65 34.66 4.01
C HIS A 402 -0.20 35.12 3.87
N GLU A 403 0.25 36.01 4.76
CA GLU A 403 1.66 36.45 4.86
C GLU A 403 2.34 36.83 3.52
N GLY A 404 1.62 37.51 2.61
CA GLY A 404 2.20 37.95 1.34
C GLY A 404 2.03 36.97 0.17
N VAL A 405 1.49 35.78 0.41
CA VAL A 405 1.29 34.74 -0.61
C VAL A 405 -0.17 34.31 -0.72
N ILE A 406 -0.52 33.84 -1.92
CA ILE A 406 -1.82 33.25 -2.24
C ILE A 406 -1.72 31.74 -2.01
N LEU A 407 -2.57 31.25 -1.11
CA LEU A 407 -2.64 29.85 -0.69
C LEU A 407 -4.03 29.28 -0.94
N TYR A 408 -4.12 27.97 -0.98
CA TYR A 408 -5.40 27.29 -0.98
C TYR A 408 -5.96 27.17 0.44
N ARG A 409 -7.28 27.34 0.56
CA ARG A 409 -8.04 27.05 1.78
C ARG A 409 -8.28 25.55 1.94
N ARG A 410 -8.51 24.87 0.83
CA ARG A 410 -8.80 23.44 0.67
C ARG A 410 -8.41 23.00 -0.73
N MET A 411 -8.27 21.69 -0.96
CA MET A 411 -7.98 21.17 -2.30
C MET A 411 -9.11 21.57 -3.28
N PRO A 412 -8.79 22.16 -4.44
CA PRO A 412 -9.81 22.57 -5.41
C PRO A 412 -10.49 21.33 -6.01
N ARG A 413 -11.83 21.30 -5.96
CA ARG A 413 -12.65 20.23 -6.60
C ARG A 413 -12.88 20.46 -8.09
N SER A 414 -12.84 21.73 -8.51
CA SER A 414 -12.90 22.18 -9.89
C SER A 414 -11.81 23.21 -10.11
N GLU A 415 -11.18 23.18 -11.27
CA GLU A 415 -10.12 24.10 -11.66
C GLU A 415 -10.64 25.47 -12.10
N GLU A 416 -11.95 25.60 -12.34
CA GLU A 416 -12.57 26.81 -12.90
C GLU A 416 -12.30 28.06 -12.06
N GLU A 417 -12.40 27.97 -10.74
CA GLU A 417 -12.19 29.12 -9.84
C GLU A 417 -10.72 29.54 -9.81
N VAL A 418 -9.80 28.57 -9.75
CA VAL A 418 -8.35 28.81 -9.74
C VAL A 418 -7.92 29.42 -11.07
N PHE A 419 -8.37 28.84 -12.17
CA PHE A 419 -8.04 29.29 -13.51
C PHE A 419 -8.66 30.65 -13.79
N GLY A 420 -9.92 30.87 -13.42
CA GLY A 420 -10.58 32.17 -13.54
C GLY A 420 -9.86 33.26 -12.74
N PHE A 421 -9.32 32.92 -11.57
CA PHE A 421 -8.51 33.84 -10.78
C PHE A 421 -7.12 34.09 -11.41
N LEU A 422 -6.48 33.07 -11.98
CA LEU A 422 -5.24 33.22 -12.75
C LEU A 422 -5.43 34.14 -13.96
N GLN A 423 -6.51 33.93 -14.71
CA GLN A 423 -6.88 34.76 -15.85
C GLN A 423 -7.17 36.20 -15.43
N PHE A 424 -7.89 36.40 -14.32
CA PHE A 424 -8.09 37.73 -13.73
C PHE A 424 -6.77 38.44 -13.42
N LEU A 425 -5.79 37.75 -12.82
CA LEU A 425 -4.48 38.35 -12.55
C LEU A 425 -3.70 38.66 -13.84
N LEU A 426 -3.79 37.80 -14.85
CA LEU A 426 -3.17 38.03 -16.16
C LEU A 426 -3.78 39.25 -16.87
N ASP A 427 -5.11 39.34 -16.90
CA ASP A 427 -5.82 40.45 -17.52
C ASP A 427 -5.51 41.77 -16.79
N LEU A 428 -5.48 41.75 -15.46
CA LEU A 428 -5.11 42.91 -14.66
C LEU A 428 -3.67 43.35 -14.94
N SER A 429 -2.74 42.39 -15.03
CA SER A 429 -1.33 42.66 -15.33
C SER A 429 -1.15 43.20 -16.75
N TYR A 430 -1.85 42.62 -17.73
CA TYR A 430 -1.83 43.03 -19.13
C TYR A 430 -2.33 44.47 -19.29
N ASN A 431 -3.47 44.80 -18.67
CA ASN A 431 -4.05 46.13 -18.73
C ASN A 431 -3.14 47.20 -18.11
N MET A 432 -2.29 46.82 -17.15
CA MET A 432 -1.39 47.74 -16.45
C MET A 432 -0.02 47.90 -17.11
N LEU A 433 0.60 46.79 -17.53
CA LEU A 433 1.98 46.77 -18.01
C LEU A 433 2.07 46.79 -19.54
N GLY A 434 1.03 46.32 -20.24
CA GLY A 434 1.08 45.97 -21.65
C GLY A 434 1.79 44.63 -21.90
N ASN A 435 1.54 44.03 -23.07
CA ASN A 435 1.99 42.66 -23.38
C ASN A 435 3.50 42.47 -23.25
N GLU A 436 4.28 43.29 -23.97
CA GLU A 436 5.75 43.13 -24.05
C GLU A 436 6.44 43.27 -22.69
N ARG A 437 5.91 44.12 -21.81
CA ARG A 437 6.49 44.33 -20.49
C ARG A 437 6.11 43.21 -19.53
N LEU A 438 4.86 42.73 -19.59
CA LEU A 438 4.41 41.59 -18.82
C LEU A 438 5.21 40.33 -19.17
N GLU A 439 5.41 40.06 -20.46
CA GLU A 439 6.23 38.94 -20.93
C GLU A 439 7.65 39.01 -20.38
N ARG A 440 8.31 40.18 -20.44
CA ARG A 440 9.67 40.36 -19.88
C ARG A 440 9.72 40.15 -18.36
N GLU A 441 8.78 40.71 -17.60
CA GLU A 441 8.78 40.53 -16.15
C GLU A 441 8.48 39.08 -15.76
N LEU A 442 7.62 38.37 -16.49
CA LEU A 442 7.40 36.94 -16.31
C LEU A 442 8.65 36.13 -16.63
N GLU A 443 9.35 36.45 -17.72
CA GLU A 443 10.59 35.78 -18.10
C GLU A 443 11.66 35.94 -17.00
N ILE A 444 11.81 37.15 -16.46
CA ILE A 444 12.71 37.44 -15.33
C ILE A 444 12.29 36.68 -14.05
N ALA A 445 10.99 36.65 -13.74
CA ALA A 445 10.48 35.99 -12.54
C ALA A 445 10.64 34.46 -12.59
N LEU A 446 10.52 33.86 -13.78
CA LEU A 446 10.59 32.42 -14.00
C LEU A 446 12.00 31.92 -14.33
N GLU A 447 12.91 32.79 -14.75
CA GLU A 447 14.30 32.46 -15.12
C GLU A 447 15.02 31.59 -14.06
N PRO A 448 14.94 31.86 -12.75
CA PRO A 448 15.59 31.04 -11.73
C PRO A 448 15.11 29.58 -11.76
N TYR A 449 13.83 29.36 -12.08
CA TYR A 449 13.17 28.06 -12.04
C TYR A 449 13.25 27.30 -13.38
N ARG A 450 13.90 27.85 -14.41
CA ARG A 450 13.89 27.32 -15.78
C ARG A 450 14.13 25.82 -15.87
N ASP A 451 15.17 25.32 -15.21
CA ASP A 451 15.52 23.90 -15.26
C ASP A 451 14.47 23.03 -14.56
N ILE A 452 13.94 23.49 -13.40
CA ILE A 452 12.87 22.81 -12.67
C ILE A 452 11.59 22.75 -13.53
N LEU A 453 11.18 23.88 -14.12
CA LEU A 453 10.00 23.97 -14.97
C LEU A 453 10.09 23.03 -16.18
N LYS A 454 11.30 22.91 -16.77
CA LYS A 454 11.58 22.01 -17.87
C LYS A 454 11.50 20.54 -17.45
N ILE A 455 12.08 20.17 -16.31
CA ILE A 455 12.05 18.80 -15.79
C ILE A 455 10.62 18.37 -15.45
N LEU A 456 9.85 19.27 -14.82
CA LEU A 456 8.46 19.03 -14.46
C LEU A 456 7.50 19.11 -15.65
N LYS A 457 7.98 19.51 -16.84
CA LYS A 457 7.17 19.71 -18.04
C LYS A 457 5.90 20.52 -17.77
N VAL A 458 6.08 21.68 -17.13
CA VAL A 458 4.98 22.54 -16.68
C VAL A 458 3.99 22.85 -17.81
N GLU A 459 4.46 22.98 -19.04
CA GLU A 459 3.63 23.16 -20.24
C GLU A 459 2.52 22.10 -20.39
N GLU A 460 2.77 20.84 -20.05
CA GLU A 460 1.76 19.75 -20.10
C GLU A 460 0.61 20.00 -19.11
N HIS A 461 0.81 20.82 -18.09
CA HIS A 461 -0.16 21.11 -17.02
C HIS A 461 -0.94 22.41 -17.23
N LEU A 462 -0.56 23.22 -18.22
CA LEU A 462 -1.20 24.50 -18.54
C LEU A 462 -2.31 24.38 -19.60
N VAL A 463 -2.43 23.23 -20.26
CA VAL A 463 -3.43 23.00 -21.31
C VAL A 463 -4.79 22.69 -20.69
N LEU A 464 -5.84 23.37 -21.16
CA LEU A 464 -7.23 23.10 -20.77
C LEU A 464 -7.62 21.66 -21.17
N PRO A 465 -8.45 20.96 -20.38
CA PRO A 465 -9.17 19.82 -20.92
C PRO A 465 -10.02 20.32 -22.10
N GLU A 466 -9.84 19.71 -23.27
CA GLU A 466 -10.78 19.89 -24.38
C GLU A 466 -12.17 19.45 -23.88
N VAL A 467 -13.13 20.37 -23.91
CA VAL A 467 -14.54 20.12 -23.55
C VAL A 467 -15.21 19.25 -24.60
#